data_AF-A0A5B2WVC4-F1
#
_entry.id   AF-A0A5B2WVC4-F1
#
_cell.length_a   1.000
_cell.length_b   1.000
_cell.length_c   1.000
_cell.angle_alpha   90.00
_cell.angle_beta   90.00
_cell.angle_gamma   90.00
#
_symmetry.space_group_name_H-M   'P 1'
#
loop_
_entity.id
_entity.type
_entity.pdbx_description
1 polymer ?
#
loop_
_entity_poly.entity_id
_entity_poly.type
_entity_poly.pdbx_seq_one_letter_code
_entity_poly.pdbx_strand_id
1 'polypeptide(L)'
;MTSRSLLDPRTAVARTAFVAAPLCMVTYGVIRLTDPSHGPGIAWTAGHLALVVGAALFGVVFLGLHRLAAPTSTAGRLSFGAATAVSLVGALAVAAQGTIDLVVGLRSVDRPAMNQLFHEIQGHPGVTPAVYTVGPMLFYVGLVWLMVQLAARRRISPWRAGAVLLGTVVMALGLNLIPLGAALILVALAPSKNWRCEPETVIGSTTPGVSSGAHALR
;
A
#
# COMPACT_ATOMS: atom_id res chain seq x y z
N MET A 1 29.70 6.25 8.36
CA MET A 1 28.65 6.71 7.42
C MET A 1 27.52 5.68 7.40
N THR A 2 26.43 5.93 8.13
CA THR A 2 25.24 5.06 8.12
C THR A 2 24.44 5.33 6.85
N SER A 3 24.48 4.40 5.89
CA SER A 3 23.63 4.48 4.69
C SER A 3 22.17 4.45 5.13
N ARG A 4 21.46 5.59 5.04
CA ARG A 4 20.01 5.60 5.24
C ARG A 4 19.40 4.70 4.18
N SER A 5 18.77 3.62 4.62
CA SER A 5 18.08 2.67 3.74
C SER A 5 17.06 3.42 2.89
N LEU A 6 17.03 3.17 1.58
CA LEU A 6 16.01 3.72 0.65
C LEU A 6 14.56 3.40 1.08
N LEU A 7 14.39 2.44 1.98
CA LEU A 7 13.12 1.99 2.54
C LEU A 7 12.80 2.67 3.89
N ASP A 8 13.63 3.61 4.39
CA ASP A 8 13.29 4.40 5.58
C ASP A 8 12.09 5.32 5.23
N PRO A 9 10.95 5.25 5.95
CA PRO A 9 9.78 6.10 5.73
C PRO A 9 10.08 7.60 5.71
N ARG A 10 11.21 8.01 6.31
CA ARG A 10 11.67 9.41 6.36
C ARG A 10 12.39 9.85 5.08
N THR A 11 12.74 8.91 4.19
CA THR A 11 13.36 9.24 2.90
C THR A 11 12.34 9.79 1.91
N ALA A 12 12.80 10.65 1.00
CA ALA A 12 11.96 11.18 -0.07
C ALA A 12 11.33 10.06 -0.92
N VAL A 13 12.08 8.98 -1.18
CA VAL A 13 11.62 7.84 -1.99
C VAL A 13 10.40 7.16 -1.36
N ALA A 14 10.47 6.81 -0.07
CA ALA A 14 9.33 6.21 0.62
C ALA A 14 8.12 7.15 0.65
N ARG A 15 8.33 8.44 0.97
CA ARG A 15 7.25 9.45 0.98
C ARG A 15 6.58 9.60 -0.38
N THR A 16 7.36 9.60 -1.46
CA THR A 16 6.83 9.65 -2.82
C THR A 16 6.02 8.39 -3.13
N ALA A 17 6.47 7.21 -2.71
CA ALA A 17 5.73 5.96 -2.94
C ALA A 17 4.34 5.95 -2.29
N PHE A 18 4.17 6.53 -1.09
CA PHE A 18 2.86 6.66 -0.42
C PHE A 18 1.83 7.47 -1.22
N VAL A 19 2.27 8.32 -2.14
CA VAL A 19 1.40 9.11 -3.03
C VAL A 19 1.34 8.48 -4.41
N ALA A 20 2.50 8.15 -4.99
CA ALA A 20 2.61 7.63 -6.34
C ALA A 20 1.92 6.28 -6.52
N ALA A 21 2.00 5.36 -5.53
CA ALA A 21 1.39 4.04 -5.66
C ALA A 21 -0.15 4.09 -5.81
N PRO A 22 -0.91 4.74 -4.90
CA PRO A 22 -2.36 4.87 -5.09
C PRO A 22 -2.71 5.82 -6.24
N LEU A 23 -1.88 6.80 -6.58
CA LEU A 23 -2.09 7.63 -7.77
C LEU A 23 -2.04 6.79 -9.06
N CYS A 24 -1.09 5.86 -9.17
CA CYS A 24 -1.05 4.92 -10.30
C CYS A 24 -2.34 4.08 -10.39
N MET A 25 -2.91 3.67 -9.26
CA MET A 25 -4.21 2.97 -9.24
C MET A 25 -5.38 3.86 -9.68
N VAL A 26 -5.39 5.13 -9.28
CA VAL A 26 -6.36 6.12 -9.78
C VAL A 26 -6.21 6.26 -11.29
N THR A 27 -4.98 6.43 -11.80
CA THR A 27 -4.69 6.52 -13.23
C THR A 27 -5.18 5.29 -13.99
N TYR A 28 -4.89 4.08 -13.51
CA TYR A 28 -5.40 2.84 -14.08
C TYR A 28 -6.93 2.83 -14.14
N GLY A 29 -7.60 3.14 -13.02
CA GLY A 29 -9.05 3.18 -12.95
C GLY A 29 -9.67 4.19 -13.91
N VAL A 30 -9.08 5.39 -14.03
CA VAL A 30 -9.58 6.45 -14.91
C VAL A 30 -9.45 6.03 -16.37
N ILE A 31 -8.27 5.55 -16.79
CA ILE A 31 -8.05 5.07 -18.15
C ILE A 31 -9.05 3.96 -18.49
N ARG A 32 -9.21 3.00 -17.59
CA ARG A 32 -10.17 1.91 -17.72
C ARG A 32 -11.61 2.42 -17.88
N LEU A 33 -12.02 3.36 -17.03
CA LEU A 33 -13.38 3.90 -17.05
C LEU A 33 -13.70 4.62 -18.38
N THR A 34 -12.69 5.22 -19.00
CA THR A 34 -12.81 5.96 -20.26
C THR A 34 -12.60 5.13 -21.51
N ASP A 35 -12.17 3.86 -21.39
CA ASP A 35 -11.94 2.96 -22.51
C ASP A 35 -13.13 1.98 -22.66
N PRO A 36 -14.13 2.27 -23.51
CA PRO A 36 -15.30 1.40 -23.66
C PRO A 36 -14.93 0.06 -24.30
N SER A 37 -13.91 0.03 -25.15
CA SER A 37 -13.52 -1.16 -25.90
C SER A 37 -12.92 -2.23 -24.99
N HIS A 38 -12.19 -1.78 -23.96
CA HIS A 38 -11.32 -2.60 -23.14
C HIS A 38 -10.41 -3.52 -23.99
N GLY A 39 -10.17 -3.20 -25.27
CA GLY A 39 -9.44 -4.06 -26.21
C GLY A 39 -7.93 -3.82 -26.16
N PRO A 40 -7.14 -4.59 -26.91
CA PRO A 40 -5.72 -4.28 -27.07
C PRO A 40 -5.53 -2.87 -27.65
N GLY A 41 -4.53 -2.14 -27.14
CA GLY A 41 -4.26 -0.76 -27.57
C GLY A 41 -3.54 0.09 -26.52
N ILE A 42 -3.42 1.39 -26.81
CA ILE A 42 -2.71 2.35 -25.94
C ILE A 42 -3.39 2.49 -24.58
N ALA A 43 -4.73 2.58 -24.52
CA ALA A 43 -5.46 2.70 -23.26
C ALA A 43 -5.23 1.48 -22.36
N TRP A 44 -5.41 0.28 -22.91
CA TRP A 44 -5.09 -0.97 -22.23
C TRP A 44 -3.64 -1.01 -21.72
N THR A 45 -2.68 -0.71 -22.60
CA THR A 45 -1.25 -0.77 -22.26
C THR A 45 -0.88 0.23 -21.17
N ALA A 46 -1.31 1.49 -21.32
CA ALA A 46 -1.03 2.54 -20.34
C ALA A 46 -1.67 2.25 -18.98
N GLY A 47 -2.92 1.75 -18.99
CA GLY A 47 -3.63 1.35 -17.78
C GLY A 47 -2.91 0.23 -17.02
N HIS A 48 -2.58 -0.87 -17.71
CA HIS A 48 -1.91 -2.00 -17.05
C HIS A 48 -0.46 -1.70 -16.68
N LEU A 49 0.23 -0.82 -17.42
CA LEU A 49 1.54 -0.32 -17.01
C LEU A 49 1.43 0.47 -15.70
N ALA A 50 0.45 1.38 -15.58
CA ALA A 50 0.19 2.09 -14.34
C ALA A 50 -0.14 1.11 -13.19
N LEU A 51 -0.92 0.06 -13.46
CA LEU A 51 -1.23 -0.98 -12.48
C LEU A 51 0.04 -1.70 -11.98
N VAL A 52 0.92 -2.14 -12.88
CA VAL A 52 2.17 -2.85 -12.53
C VAL A 52 3.12 -1.95 -11.73
N VAL A 53 3.32 -0.70 -12.19
CA VAL A 53 4.15 0.27 -11.47
C VAL A 53 3.56 0.57 -10.09
N GLY A 54 2.24 0.74 -10.01
CA GLY A 54 1.52 0.92 -8.75
C GLY A 54 1.74 -0.24 -7.79
N ALA A 55 1.60 -1.48 -8.26
CA ALA A 55 1.81 -2.69 -7.45
C ALA A 55 3.24 -2.76 -6.89
N ALA A 56 4.25 -2.45 -7.71
CA ALA A 56 5.65 -2.40 -7.27
C ALA A 56 5.87 -1.32 -6.20
N LEU A 57 5.33 -0.11 -6.40
CA LEU A 57 5.42 0.98 -5.42
C LEU A 57 4.67 0.64 -4.12
N PHE A 58 3.57 -0.10 -4.19
CA PHE A 58 2.88 -0.59 -2.99
C PHE A 58 3.75 -1.56 -2.18
N GLY A 59 4.61 -2.34 -2.83
CA GLY A 59 5.64 -3.12 -2.12
C GLY A 59 6.50 -2.23 -1.21
N VAL A 60 6.92 -1.06 -1.69
CA VAL A 60 7.65 -0.07 -0.88
C VAL A 60 6.76 0.50 0.23
N VAL A 61 5.49 0.81 -0.06
CA VAL A 61 4.51 1.28 0.94
C VAL A 61 4.35 0.28 2.07
N PHE A 62 4.20 -1.02 1.78
CA PHE A 62 4.04 -2.06 2.81
C PHE A 62 5.24 -2.18 3.72
N LEU A 63 6.45 -2.12 3.16
CA LEU A 63 7.69 -2.10 3.93
C LEU A 63 7.81 -0.82 4.78
N GLY A 64 7.37 0.32 4.24
CA GLY A 64 7.30 1.59 4.97
C GLY A 64 6.33 1.54 6.16
N LEU A 65 5.13 0.99 5.96
CA LEU A 65 4.14 0.79 7.01
C LEU A 65 4.64 -0.17 8.09
N HIS A 66 5.31 -1.25 7.70
CA HIS A 66 5.93 -2.20 8.63
C HIS A 66 6.95 -1.51 9.55
N ARG A 67 7.80 -0.66 8.99
CA ARG A 67 8.82 0.08 9.74
C ARG A 67 8.21 1.11 10.69
N LEU A 68 7.12 1.77 10.29
CA LEU A 68 6.43 2.74 11.15
C LEU A 68 5.84 2.09 12.40
N ALA A 69 5.42 0.83 12.31
CA ALA A 69 4.75 0.13 13.40
C ALA A 69 5.59 0.04 14.67
N ALA A 70 6.91 -0.10 14.53
CA ALA A 70 7.89 -0.27 15.62
C ALA A 70 7.36 -1.15 16.78
N PRO A 71 6.92 -2.40 16.52
CA PRO A 71 6.26 -3.21 17.53
C PRO A 71 7.21 -3.69 18.63
N THR A 72 6.84 -3.42 19.90
CA THR A 72 7.64 -3.77 21.09
C THR A 72 7.40 -5.19 21.61
N SER A 73 6.21 -5.76 21.42
CA SER A 73 5.87 -7.13 21.81
C SER A 73 6.15 -8.16 20.71
N THR A 74 6.44 -9.41 21.11
CA THR A 74 6.68 -10.53 20.17
C THR A 74 5.44 -10.82 19.32
N ALA A 75 4.26 -10.90 19.92
CA ALA A 75 3.01 -11.08 19.19
C ALA A 75 2.75 -9.93 18.20
N GLY A 76 3.09 -8.70 18.59
CA GLY A 76 3.04 -7.53 17.71
C GLY A 76 3.96 -7.65 16.50
N ARG A 77 5.22 -8.05 16.71
CA ARG A 77 6.18 -8.29 15.63
C ARG A 77 5.67 -9.35 14.66
N LEU A 78 5.13 -10.46 15.17
CA LEU A 78 4.61 -11.55 14.34
C LEU A 78 3.39 -11.09 13.51
N SER A 79 2.44 -10.40 14.12
CA SER A 79 1.22 -9.91 13.45
C SER A 79 1.53 -8.88 12.37
N PHE A 80 2.46 -7.93 12.62
CA PHE A 80 2.90 -7.00 11.58
C PHE A 80 3.69 -7.71 10.47
N GLY A 81 4.56 -8.65 10.81
CA GLY A 81 5.29 -9.45 9.83
C GLY A 81 4.35 -10.24 8.92
N ALA A 82 3.34 -10.90 9.49
CA ALA A 82 2.32 -11.65 8.74
C ALA A 82 1.51 -10.72 7.83
N ALA A 83 1.02 -9.59 8.33
CA ALA A 83 0.27 -8.63 7.53
C ALA A 83 1.11 -8.08 6.36
N THR A 84 2.39 -7.76 6.61
CA THR A 84 3.31 -7.33 5.56
C THR A 84 3.58 -8.44 4.53
N ALA A 85 3.78 -9.68 4.95
CA ALA A 85 3.98 -10.81 4.04
C ALA A 85 2.75 -11.05 3.16
N VAL A 86 1.55 -11.04 3.75
CA VAL A 86 0.27 -11.15 3.03
C VAL A 86 0.11 -10.04 2.01
N SER A 87 0.39 -8.80 2.40
CA SER A 87 0.38 -7.64 1.48
C SER A 87 1.36 -7.80 0.32
N LEU A 88 2.58 -8.26 0.57
CA LEU A 88 3.61 -8.43 -0.45
C LEU A 88 3.27 -9.56 -1.42
N VAL A 89 2.78 -10.70 -0.92
CA VAL A 89 2.27 -11.79 -1.77
C VAL A 89 1.14 -11.29 -2.66
N GLY A 90 0.22 -10.50 -2.10
CA GLY A 90 -0.85 -9.88 -2.88
C GLY A 90 -0.35 -8.89 -3.94
N ALA A 91 0.62 -8.04 -3.62
CA ALA A 91 1.25 -7.15 -4.60
C ALA A 91 1.95 -7.92 -5.73
N LEU A 92 2.61 -9.03 -5.41
CA LEU A 92 3.21 -9.91 -6.42
C LEU A 92 2.13 -10.51 -7.33
N ALA A 93 1.00 -10.95 -6.77
CA ALA A 93 -0.12 -11.45 -7.57
C ALA A 93 -0.70 -10.36 -8.50
N VAL A 94 -0.92 -9.13 -7.99
CA VAL A 94 -1.38 -7.99 -8.81
C VAL A 94 -0.36 -7.63 -9.90
N ALA A 95 0.94 -7.62 -9.57
CA ALA A 95 1.99 -7.35 -10.54
C ALA A 95 2.06 -8.44 -11.62
N ALA A 96 1.92 -9.71 -11.24
CA ALA A 96 1.83 -10.83 -12.17
C ALA A 96 0.61 -10.68 -13.08
N GLN A 97 -0.56 -10.38 -12.51
CA GLN A 97 -1.78 -10.15 -13.28
C GLN A 97 -1.59 -9.04 -14.30
N GLY A 98 -1.15 -7.85 -13.87
CA GLY A 98 -0.93 -6.72 -14.77
C GLY A 98 0.15 -6.99 -15.83
N THR A 99 1.15 -7.81 -15.52
CA THR A 99 2.18 -8.22 -16.48
C THR A 99 1.59 -9.17 -17.54
N ILE A 100 0.77 -10.15 -17.14
CA ILE A 100 0.06 -11.00 -18.08
C ILE A 100 -0.86 -10.16 -18.95
N ASP A 101 -1.63 -9.26 -18.35
CA ASP A 101 -2.55 -8.37 -19.06
C ASP A 101 -1.81 -7.52 -20.10
N LEU A 102 -0.62 -7.00 -19.77
CA LEU A 102 0.25 -6.29 -20.72
C LEU A 102 0.70 -7.20 -21.86
N VAL A 103 1.23 -8.39 -21.56
CA VAL A 103 1.72 -9.33 -22.59
C VAL A 103 0.57 -9.74 -23.52
N VAL A 104 -0.58 -10.09 -22.96
CA VAL A 104 -1.78 -10.46 -23.72
C VAL A 104 -2.25 -9.30 -24.58
N GLY A 105 -2.33 -8.08 -24.04
CA GLY A 105 -2.71 -6.89 -24.81
C GLY A 105 -1.74 -6.58 -25.95
N LEU A 106 -0.43 -6.70 -25.72
CA LEU A 106 0.60 -6.45 -26.74
C LEU A 106 0.66 -7.55 -27.82
N ARG A 107 0.17 -8.75 -27.52
CA ARG A 107 0.18 -9.91 -28.44
C ARG A 107 -1.12 -10.06 -29.22
N SER A 108 -2.15 -9.29 -28.89
CA SER A 108 -3.48 -9.42 -29.47
C SER A 108 -3.75 -8.34 -30.52
N VAL A 109 -4.27 -8.75 -31.68
CA VAL A 109 -4.68 -7.82 -32.75
C VAL A 109 -6.06 -7.23 -32.52
N ASP A 110 -6.91 -7.94 -31.76
CA ASP A 110 -8.28 -7.55 -31.44
C ASP A 110 -8.74 -8.17 -30.12
N ARG A 111 -9.98 -7.84 -29.72
CA ARG A 111 -10.60 -8.34 -28.48
C ARG A 111 -10.85 -9.86 -28.49
N PRO A 112 -11.35 -10.48 -29.58
CA PRO A 112 -11.46 -11.93 -29.68
C PRO A 112 -10.15 -12.68 -29.45
N ALA A 113 -9.05 -12.30 -30.13
CA ALA A 113 -7.74 -12.92 -29.95
C ALA A 113 -7.24 -12.76 -28.50
N MET A 114 -7.49 -11.60 -27.89
CA MET A 114 -7.14 -11.33 -26.49
C MET A 114 -7.87 -12.27 -25.52
N ASN A 115 -9.17 -12.49 -25.74
CA ASN A 115 -9.97 -13.39 -24.91
C ASN A 115 -9.49 -14.85 -25.05
N GLN A 116 -9.09 -15.28 -26.25
CA GLN A 116 -8.54 -16.62 -26.45
C GLN A 116 -7.25 -16.81 -25.64
N LEU A 117 -6.30 -15.87 -25.72
CA LEU A 117 -5.05 -15.93 -24.95
C LEU A 117 -5.33 -15.93 -23.43
N PHE A 118 -6.27 -15.11 -22.96
CA PHE A 118 -6.66 -15.17 -21.54
C PHE A 118 -7.23 -16.52 -21.14
N HIS A 119 -8.08 -17.11 -21.98
CA HIS A 119 -8.65 -18.43 -21.71
C HIS A 119 -7.58 -19.52 -21.63
N GLU A 120 -6.59 -19.49 -22.53
CA GLU A 120 -5.45 -20.41 -22.51
C GLU A 120 -4.64 -20.25 -21.20
N ILE A 121 -4.29 -19.02 -20.83
CA ILE A 121 -3.50 -18.73 -19.63
C ILE A 121 -4.25 -19.11 -18.35
N GLN A 122 -5.53 -18.71 -18.24
CA GLN A 122 -6.38 -18.99 -17.08
C GLN A 122 -6.80 -20.46 -16.97
N GLY A 123 -6.68 -21.22 -18.07
CA GLY A 123 -6.90 -22.66 -18.10
C GLY A 123 -5.83 -23.46 -17.36
N HIS A 124 -4.66 -22.88 -17.08
CA HIS A 124 -3.62 -23.56 -16.31
C HIS A 124 -4.00 -23.68 -14.83
N PRO A 125 -3.84 -24.89 -14.22
CA PRO A 125 -4.17 -25.10 -12.82
C PRO A 125 -3.49 -24.10 -11.89
N GLY A 126 -4.28 -23.45 -11.04
CA GLY A 126 -3.78 -22.50 -10.04
C GLY A 126 -3.61 -21.06 -10.51
N VAL A 127 -3.58 -20.76 -11.82
CA VAL A 127 -3.41 -19.40 -12.33
C VAL A 127 -4.56 -18.49 -11.90
N THR A 128 -5.80 -18.91 -12.14
CA THR A 128 -6.98 -18.14 -11.74
C THR A 128 -7.01 -17.81 -10.25
N PRO A 129 -6.90 -18.78 -9.31
CA PRO A 129 -6.87 -18.46 -7.89
C PRO A 129 -5.63 -17.65 -7.47
N ALA A 130 -4.45 -17.94 -8.00
CA ALA A 130 -3.23 -17.28 -7.56
C ALA A 130 -3.06 -15.86 -8.12
N VAL A 131 -3.56 -15.59 -9.33
CA VAL A 131 -3.24 -14.36 -10.07
C VAL A 131 -4.48 -13.49 -10.34
N TYR A 132 -5.66 -14.07 -10.48
CA TYR A 132 -6.87 -13.33 -10.89
C TYR A 132 -7.94 -13.21 -9.81
N THR A 133 -7.91 -14.04 -8.76
CA THR A 133 -8.92 -13.99 -7.68
C THR A 133 -8.32 -13.86 -6.29
N VAL A 134 -7.89 -14.96 -5.66
CA VAL A 134 -7.47 -14.97 -4.25
C VAL A 134 -6.18 -14.18 -4.03
N GLY A 135 -5.16 -14.39 -4.87
CA GLY A 135 -3.87 -13.72 -4.72
C GLY A 135 -3.99 -12.19 -4.67
N PRO A 136 -4.62 -11.54 -5.66
CA PRO A 136 -4.87 -10.09 -5.62
C PRO A 136 -5.64 -9.62 -4.38
N MET A 137 -6.57 -10.42 -3.83
CA MET A 137 -7.31 -10.03 -2.61
C MET A 137 -6.39 -9.91 -1.38
N LEU A 138 -5.31 -10.69 -1.32
CA LEU A 138 -4.33 -10.62 -0.22
C LEU A 138 -3.69 -9.23 -0.11
N PHE A 139 -3.57 -8.50 -1.23
CA PHE A 139 -3.07 -7.12 -1.24
C PHE A 139 -3.91 -6.23 -0.32
N TYR A 140 -5.23 -6.27 -0.51
CA TYR A 140 -6.16 -5.42 0.21
C TYR A 140 -6.34 -5.89 1.66
N VAL A 141 -6.43 -7.21 1.87
CA VAL A 141 -6.52 -7.78 3.22
C VAL A 141 -5.31 -7.38 4.06
N GLY A 142 -4.10 -7.55 3.52
CA GLY A 142 -2.88 -7.16 4.22
C GLY A 142 -2.81 -5.64 4.46
N LEU A 143 -3.19 -4.82 3.46
CA LEU A 143 -3.18 -3.36 3.59
C LEU A 143 -4.15 -2.89 4.70
N VAL A 144 -5.39 -3.38 4.70
CA VAL A 144 -6.39 -3.08 5.74
C VAL A 144 -5.85 -3.54 7.10
N TRP A 145 -5.29 -4.74 7.18
CA TRP A 145 -4.75 -5.28 8.43
C TRP A 145 -3.61 -4.41 8.98
N LEU A 146 -2.65 -3.99 8.14
CA LEU A 146 -1.58 -3.07 8.54
C LEU A 146 -2.14 -1.74 9.06
N MET A 147 -3.09 -1.15 8.35
CA MET A 147 -3.67 0.14 8.71
C MET A 147 -4.48 0.07 10.01
N VAL A 148 -5.26 -0.99 10.22
CA VAL A 148 -6.00 -1.23 11.47
C VAL A 148 -5.03 -1.39 12.64
N GLN A 149 -3.95 -2.16 12.49
CA GLN A 149 -2.96 -2.32 13.55
C GLN A 149 -2.26 -1.00 13.91
N LEU A 150 -1.93 -0.16 12.91
CA LEU A 150 -1.35 1.17 13.14
C LEU A 150 -2.33 2.11 13.86
N ALA A 151 -3.62 2.06 13.50
CA ALA A 151 -4.67 2.84 14.16
C ALA A 151 -4.90 2.37 15.61
N ALA A 152 -4.97 1.06 15.85
CA ALA A 152 -5.12 0.48 17.19
C ALA A 152 -3.96 0.88 18.13
N ARG A 153 -2.76 1.04 17.57
CA ARG A 153 -1.56 1.53 18.28
C ARG A 153 -1.42 3.05 18.31
N ARG A 154 -2.44 3.78 17.85
CA ARG A 154 -2.48 5.26 17.80
C ARG A 154 -1.32 5.91 17.02
N ARG A 155 -0.68 5.16 16.11
CA ARG A 155 0.37 5.68 15.20
C ARG A 155 -0.22 6.55 14.10
N ILE A 156 -1.47 6.27 13.73
CA ILE A 156 -2.27 7.02 12.76
C ILE A 156 -3.67 7.26 13.31
N SER A 157 -4.41 8.21 12.72
CA SER A 157 -5.81 8.43 13.07
C SER A 157 -6.72 7.30 12.55
N PRO A 158 -7.72 6.82 13.31
CA PRO A 158 -8.62 5.73 12.90
C PRO A 158 -9.36 5.97 11.58
N TRP A 159 -9.68 7.23 11.23
CA TRP A 159 -10.38 7.54 9.98
C TRP A 159 -9.59 7.06 8.75
N ARG A 160 -8.26 7.00 8.84
CA ARG A 160 -7.40 6.57 7.72
C ARG A 160 -7.52 5.08 7.46
N ALA A 161 -7.58 4.28 8.53
CA ALA A 161 -7.88 2.87 8.41
C ALA A 161 -9.30 2.66 7.88
N GLY A 162 -10.27 3.44 8.36
CA GLY A 162 -11.63 3.46 7.83
C GLY A 162 -11.71 3.82 6.34
N ALA A 163 -10.94 4.80 5.88
CA ALA A 163 -10.89 5.22 4.48
C ALA A 163 -10.25 4.15 3.57
N VAL A 164 -9.20 3.46 4.04
CA VAL A 164 -8.62 2.31 3.32
C VAL A 164 -9.60 1.15 3.24
N LEU A 165 -10.31 0.84 4.33
CA LEU A 165 -11.35 -0.20 4.34
C LEU A 165 -12.49 0.17 3.38
N LEU A 166 -13.00 1.39 3.46
CA LEU A 166 -14.06 1.87 2.58
C LEU A 166 -13.62 1.84 1.11
N GLY A 167 -12.41 2.33 0.81
CA GLY A 167 -11.85 2.28 -0.53
C GLY A 167 -11.74 0.86 -1.06
N THR A 168 -11.29 -0.08 -0.22
CA THR A 168 -11.24 -1.52 -0.55
C THR A 168 -12.63 -2.08 -0.88
N VAL A 169 -13.63 -1.81 -0.03
CA VAL A 169 -15.01 -2.27 -0.25
C VAL A 169 -15.59 -1.68 -1.53
N VAL A 170 -15.39 -0.37 -1.76
CA VAL A 170 -15.82 0.32 -2.98
C VAL A 170 -15.26 -0.36 -4.24
N MET A 171 -13.98 -0.72 -4.24
CA MET A 171 -13.35 -1.43 -5.37
C MET A 171 -13.87 -2.85 -5.54
N ALA A 172 -14.18 -3.54 -4.43
CA ALA A 172 -14.73 -4.89 -4.46
C ALA A 172 -16.16 -4.93 -5.05
N LEU A 173 -16.92 -3.85 -4.93
CA LEU A 173 -18.26 -3.73 -5.50
C LEU A 173 -18.26 -3.57 -7.02
N GLY A 174 -17.16 -3.15 -7.63
CA GLY A 174 -17.07 -3.09 -9.09
C GLY A 174 -15.83 -2.40 -9.64
N LEU A 175 -15.39 -2.86 -10.81
CA LEU A 175 -14.20 -2.32 -11.48
C LEU A 175 -14.33 -0.85 -11.90
N ASN A 176 -15.57 -0.37 -12.14
CA ASN A 176 -15.81 1.04 -12.47
C ASN A 176 -15.61 1.98 -11.27
N LEU A 177 -15.57 1.43 -10.05
CA LEU A 177 -15.36 2.18 -8.81
C LEU A 177 -13.89 2.23 -8.37
N ILE A 178 -12.98 1.64 -9.17
CA ILE A 178 -11.52 1.69 -8.93
C ILE A 178 -11.01 3.12 -8.73
N PRO A 179 -11.36 4.14 -9.56
CA PRO A 179 -10.90 5.51 -9.34
C PRO A 179 -11.25 6.05 -7.95
N LEU A 180 -12.51 5.83 -7.53
CA LEU A 180 -13.03 6.34 -6.27
C LEU A 180 -12.37 5.63 -5.08
N GLY A 181 -12.29 4.29 -5.12
CA GLY A 181 -11.67 3.52 -4.06
C GLY A 181 -10.17 3.79 -3.94
N ALA A 182 -9.46 3.90 -5.06
CA ALA A 182 -8.05 4.27 -5.09
C ALA A 182 -7.81 5.71 -4.58
N ALA A 183 -8.71 6.65 -4.88
CA ALA A 183 -8.63 8.02 -4.36
C ALA A 183 -8.82 8.06 -2.83
N LEU A 184 -9.71 7.24 -2.27
CA LEU A 184 -9.84 7.09 -0.81
C LEU A 184 -8.55 6.54 -0.17
N ILE A 185 -7.93 5.54 -0.80
CA ILE A 185 -6.64 5.00 -0.35
C ILE A 185 -5.54 6.06 -0.47
N LEU A 186 -5.51 6.84 -1.56
CA LEU A 186 -4.57 7.96 -1.75
C LEU A 186 -4.68 8.97 -0.60
N VAL A 187 -5.89 9.45 -0.30
CA VAL A 187 -6.14 10.39 0.80
C VAL A 187 -5.73 9.79 2.15
N ALA A 188 -6.01 8.51 2.36
CA ALA A 188 -5.63 7.82 3.59
C ALA A 188 -4.11 7.69 3.75
N LEU A 189 -3.36 7.45 2.68
CA LEU A 189 -1.91 7.25 2.70
C LEU A 189 -1.10 8.53 2.58
N ALA A 190 -1.69 9.63 2.09
CA ALA A 190 -1.01 10.91 1.90
C ALA A 190 -0.23 11.36 3.15
N PRO A 191 1.06 11.72 3.04
CA PRO A 191 1.86 12.15 4.18
C PRO A 191 1.20 13.31 4.94
N SER A 192 1.09 13.22 6.27
CA SER A 192 0.53 14.29 7.09
C SER A 192 1.26 14.42 8.43
N LYS A 193 1.19 15.60 9.06
CA LYS A 193 1.78 15.87 10.39
C LYS A 193 1.23 14.95 11.48
N ASN A 194 0.09 14.30 11.23
CA ASN A 194 -0.63 13.47 12.20
C ASN A 194 -0.13 12.01 12.25
N TRP A 195 0.91 11.64 11.49
CA TRP A 195 1.65 10.40 11.71
C TRP A 195 2.51 10.60 12.96
N ARG A 196 2.05 10.10 14.12
CA ARG A 196 2.76 10.28 15.40
C ARG A 196 4.01 9.41 15.41
N CYS A 197 5.12 10.02 15.03
CA CYS A 197 6.45 9.42 14.98
C CYS A 197 7.32 9.80 16.19
N GLU A 198 6.76 10.47 17.20
CA GLU A 198 7.49 10.76 18.42
C GLU A 198 7.44 9.54 19.35
N PRO A 199 8.59 9.01 19.78
CA PRO A 199 8.63 8.30 21.04
C PRO A 199 8.21 9.32 22.09
N GLU A 200 7.22 8.97 22.90
CA GLU A 200 6.91 9.70 24.11
C GLU A 200 8.17 9.67 24.97
N THR A 201 9.03 10.69 24.80
CA THR A 201 10.04 11.04 25.77
C THR A 201 9.27 11.45 27.00
N VAL A 202 8.95 10.47 27.84
CA VAL A 202 8.70 10.67 29.26
C VAL A 202 10.02 11.17 29.83
N ILE A 203 10.34 12.45 29.57
CA ILE A 203 11.31 13.20 30.36
C ILE A 203 10.56 13.56 31.63
N GLY A 204 10.43 12.56 32.51
CA GLY A 204 10.31 12.79 33.93
C GLY A 204 11.67 13.26 34.42
N SER A 205 12.02 14.53 34.16
CA SER A 205 13.07 15.21 34.92
C SER A 205 12.43 15.87 36.12
N THR A 206 12.08 15.07 37.12
CA THR A 206 12.02 15.55 38.50
C THR A 206 13.46 15.80 38.94
N THR A 207 13.95 17.03 38.71
CA THR A 207 15.07 17.56 39.49
C THR A 207 14.48 18.14 40.78
N PRO A 208 14.68 17.50 41.95
CA PRO A 208 14.39 18.17 43.21
C PRO A 208 15.38 19.32 43.38
N GLY A 209 14.84 20.51 43.66
CA GLY A 209 15.63 21.66 44.03
C GLY A 209 16.40 21.39 45.31
N VAL A 210 17.72 21.57 45.26
CA VAL A 210 18.53 21.82 46.45
C VAL A 210 18.97 23.27 46.39
N SER A 211 18.19 24.10 47.08
CA SER A 211 18.64 25.38 47.59
C SER A 211 19.73 25.12 48.64
N SER A 212 20.96 25.53 48.38
CA SER A 212 21.95 25.73 49.44
C SER A 212 22.36 27.19 49.45
N GLY A 213 21.70 27.95 50.32
CA GLY A 213 22.20 29.21 50.80
C GLY A 213 23.24 28.93 51.88
N ALA A 214 24.41 29.55 51.75
CA ALA A 214 25.37 29.69 52.83
C ALA A 214 26.04 31.07 52.71
N HIS A 215 25.36 32.08 53.24
CA HIS A 215 26.00 33.25 53.83
C HIS A 215 26.40 32.87 55.26
N ALA A 216 27.69 32.95 55.61
CA ALA A 216 28.19 33.52 56.87
C ALA A 216 29.70 33.27 57.10
N LEU A 217 30.44 34.38 57.17
CA LEU A 217 31.44 34.71 58.20
C LEU A 217 32.70 33.80 58.35
N ARG A 218 33.82 34.25 57.80
CA ARG A 218 34.99 34.79 58.53
C ARG A 218 36.05 35.32 57.57
#